data_AF-A0AAV5TFM2-F1
#
_entry.id   AF-A0AAV5TFM2-F1
#
_cell.length_a   1.000
_cell.length_b   1.000
_cell.length_c   1.000
_cell.angle_alpha   90.00
_cell.angle_beta   90.00
_cell.angle_gamma   90.00
#
_symmetry.space_group_name_H-M   'P 1'
#
loop_
_entity.id
_entity.type
_entity.pdbx_description
1 polymer ?
#
loop_
_entity_poly.entity_id
_entity_poly.type
_entity_poly.pdbx_seq_one_letter_code
_entity_poly.pdbx_strand_id
1 'polypeptide(L)'
;VETISLIFGSLMKEIFLGYRSALLSILAMDRLTATKAWAWYERGTYSTLLFFVLQEAIIFSISITIAHLLVYEFITGMQAVYCYAILVLVGTSFLSFVYRLNLREVRIMRQGAVVHRYSISRTYQIMENIAMLTKMSVPLVVVCLPPFIFFPIFDRVPPNIGYVGIRFFSASMYDLWLSM
;
A
#
# COMPACT_ATOMS: atom_id res chain seq x y z
N VAL A 1 -11.69 -32.18 -9.35
CA VAL A 1 -10.42 -32.03 -8.60
C VAL A 1 -9.57 -30.90 -9.15
N GLU A 2 -9.52 -30.71 -10.48
CA GLU A 2 -8.78 -29.60 -11.14
C GLU A 2 -9.28 -28.18 -10.79
N THR A 3 -10.51 -28.04 -10.29
CA THR A 3 -11.09 -26.74 -9.92
C THR A 3 -10.51 -26.14 -8.64
N ILE A 4 -10.01 -26.96 -7.71
CA ILE A 4 -9.49 -26.48 -6.41
C ILE A 4 -8.18 -25.70 -6.60
N SER A 5 -7.30 -26.17 -7.48
CA SER A 5 -6.03 -25.47 -7.72
C SER A 5 -6.25 -24.11 -8.39
N LEU A 6 -7.23 -24.00 -9.30
CA LEU A 6 -7.61 -22.75 -9.94
C LEU A 6 -8.18 -21.75 -8.93
N ILE A 7 -9.07 -22.19 -8.04
CA ILE A 7 -9.62 -21.35 -6.97
C ILE A 7 -8.51 -20.84 -6.05
N PHE A 8 -7.60 -21.72 -5.62
CA PHE A 8 -6.48 -21.34 -4.77
C PHE A 8 -5.52 -20.36 -5.46
N GLY A 9 -5.21 -20.60 -6.74
CA GLY A 9 -4.39 -19.70 -7.55
C GLY A 9 -5.00 -18.30 -7.67
N SER A 10 -6.31 -18.22 -7.93
CA SER A 10 -7.03 -16.95 -7.99
C SER A 10 -7.04 -16.23 -6.64
N LEU A 11 -7.28 -16.94 -5.53
CA LEU A 11 -7.21 -16.36 -4.18
C LEU A 11 -5.83 -15.76 -3.90
N MET A 12 -4.76 -16.50 -4.20
CA MET A 12 -3.39 -16.03 -3.95
C MET A 12 -3.05 -14.78 -4.78
N LYS A 13 -3.45 -14.73 -6.06
CA LYS A 13 -3.27 -13.55 -6.91
C LYS A 13 -3.94 -12.31 -6.32
N GLU A 14 -5.19 -12.45 -5.88
CA GLU A 14 -5.97 -11.33 -5.33
C GLU A 14 -5.49 -10.89 -3.94
N ILE A 15 -5.07 -11.85 -3.09
CA ILE A 15 -4.42 -11.54 -1.81
C ILE A 15 -3.16 -10.71 -2.05
N PHE A 16 -2.35 -11.09 -3.03
CA PHE A 16 -1.11 -10.39 -3.34
C PHE A 16 -1.34 -8.98 -3.88
N LEU A 17 -2.32 -8.80 -4.77
CA LEU A 17 -2.74 -7.49 -5.26
C LEU A 17 -3.23 -6.59 -4.12
N GLY A 18 -4.09 -7.13 -3.24
CA GLY A 18 -4.59 -6.41 -2.08
C GLY A 18 -3.50 -6.02 -1.11
N TYR A 19 -2.57 -6.96 -0.85
CA TYR A 19 -1.43 -6.75 0.02
C TYR A 19 -0.57 -5.60 -0.50
N ARG A 20 -0.17 -5.65 -1.77
CA ARG A 20 0.63 -4.60 -2.43
C ARG A 20 -0.04 -3.24 -2.39
N SER A 21 -1.34 -3.19 -2.66
CA SER A 21 -2.12 -1.94 -2.65
C SER A 21 -2.18 -1.31 -1.25
N ALA A 22 -2.25 -2.14 -0.20
CA ALA A 22 -2.35 -1.69 1.18
C ALA A 22 -0.99 -1.30 1.82
N LEU A 23 0.15 -1.70 1.23
CA LEU A 23 1.49 -1.37 1.73
C LEU A 23 1.72 0.14 1.92
N LEU A 24 1.13 0.97 1.05
CA LEU A 24 1.21 2.44 1.15
C LEU A 24 0.63 2.96 2.48
N SER A 25 -0.53 2.43 2.88
CA SER A 25 -1.21 2.80 4.13
C SER A 25 -0.42 2.35 5.34
N ILE A 26 0.17 1.15 5.29
CA ILE A 26 1.04 0.64 6.36
C ILE A 26 2.30 1.47 6.52
N LEU A 27 2.97 1.79 5.41
CA LEU A 27 4.17 2.61 5.45
C LEU A 27 3.85 3.97 6.08
N ALA A 28 2.73 4.59 5.72
CA ALA A 28 2.29 5.84 6.34
C ALA A 28 2.06 5.70 7.86
N MET A 29 1.34 4.65 8.29
CA MET A 29 1.04 4.40 9.70
C MET A 29 2.30 4.17 10.53
N ASP A 30 3.22 3.38 10.00
CA ASP A 30 4.51 3.09 10.61
C ASP A 30 5.34 4.38 10.75
N ARG A 31 5.48 5.15 9.67
CA ARG A 31 6.20 6.43 9.72
C ARG A 31 5.54 7.45 10.65
N LEU A 32 4.21 7.48 10.75
CA LEU A 32 3.50 8.32 11.71
C LEU A 32 3.82 7.92 13.15
N THR A 33 3.81 6.62 13.42
CA THR A 33 4.12 6.05 14.74
C THR A 33 5.56 6.35 15.12
N ALA A 34 6.51 6.16 14.21
CA ALA A 34 7.91 6.50 14.42
C ALA A 34 8.09 8.00 14.77
N THR A 35 7.33 8.90 14.13
CA THR A 35 7.39 10.34 14.45
C THR A 35 6.77 10.70 15.80
N LYS A 36 5.65 10.07 16.19
CA LYS A 36 4.91 10.42 17.42
C LYS A 36 5.41 9.68 18.66
N ALA A 37 5.65 8.38 18.53
CA ALA A 37 6.08 7.49 19.59
C ALA A 37 7.58 7.14 19.47
N TRP A 38 8.40 8.12 19.07
CA TRP A 38 9.82 7.97 18.75
C TRP A 38 10.62 7.26 19.84
N ALA A 39 10.44 7.66 21.10
CA ALA A 39 11.16 7.08 22.24
C ALA A 39 10.76 5.64 22.54
N TRP A 40 9.53 5.24 22.20
CA TRP A 40 9.06 3.86 22.30
C TRP A 40 9.62 3.02 21.14
N TYR A 41 9.59 3.58 19.93
CA TYR A 41 10.09 2.95 18.71
C TYR A 41 11.60 2.65 18.81
N GLU A 42 12.39 3.58 19.35
CA GLU A 42 13.85 3.45 19.52
C GLU A 42 14.24 2.38 20.55
N ARG A 43 13.38 2.09 21.54
CA ARG A 43 13.69 1.07 22.57
C ARG A 43 13.66 -0.35 22.04
N GLY A 44 13.10 -0.61 20.85
CA GLY A 44 13.11 -1.93 20.22
C GLY A 44 12.51 -3.05 21.07
N THR A 45 11.58 -2.73 21.98
CA THR A 45 10.99 -3.72 22.91
C THR A 45 10.05 -4.68 22.17
N TYR A 46 9.71 -5.82 22.78
CA TYR A 46 8.72 -6.78 22.24
C TYR A 46 7.39 -6.15 21.80
N SER A 47 7.02 -5.01 22.39
CA SER A 47 5.82 -4.26 21.97
C SER A 47 5.92 -3.67 20.57
N THR A 48 7.11 -3.29 20.09
CA THR A 48 7.34 -2.83 18.70
C THR A 48 7.16 -3.97 17.69
N LEU A 49 7.63 -5.17 18.03
CA LEU A 49 7.41 -6.37 17.22
C LEU A 49 5.91 -6.71 17.15
N LEU A 50 5.21 -6.67 18.29
CA LEU A 50 3.77 -6.89 18.33
C LEU A 50 3.01 -5.87 17.47
N PHE A 51 3.43 -4.60 17.47
CA PHE A 51 2.85 -3.58 16.60
C PHE A 51 2.96 -3.96 15.13
N PHE A 52 4.13 -4.41 14.65
CA PHE A 52 4.30 -4.84 13.27
C PHE A 52 3.48 -6.08 12.92
N VAL A 53 3.40 -7.06 13.83
CA VAL A 53 2.57 -8.25 13.63
C VAL A 53 1.09 -7.89 13.51
N LEU A 54 0.60 -6.97 14.36
CA LEU A 54 -0.77 -6.48 14.28
C LEU A 54 -1.03 -5.72 12.98
N GLN A 55 -0.06 -4.91 12.54
CA GLN A 55 -0.14 -4.20 11.27
C GLN A 55 -0.29 -5.18 10.10
N GLU A 56 0.59 -6.17 10.03
CA GLU A 56 0.61 -7.19 8.99
C GLU A 56 -0.69 -8.01 8.98
N ALA A 57 -1.18 -8.40 10.16
CA ALA A 57 -2.45 -9.10 10.30
C ALA A 57 -3.63 -8.26 9.77
N ILE A 58 -3.63 -6.94 9.99
CA ILE A 58 -4.67 -6.04 9.47
C ILE A 58 -4.65 -6.03 7.93
N ILE A 59 -3.50 -5.81 7.28
CA ILE A 59 -3.43 -5.86 5.82
C ILE A 59 -3.89 -7.21 5.30
N PHE A 60 -3.37 -8.29 5.89
CA PHE A 60 -3.64 -9.63 5.41
C PHE A 60 -5.14 -9.94 5.51
N SER A 61 -5.80 -9.50 6.60
CA SER A 61 -7.25 -9.64 6.80
C SER A 61 -8.09 -8.86 5.77
N ILE A 62 -7.68 -7.64 5.40
CA ILE A 62 -8.37 -6.85 4.37
C ILE A 62 -8.22 -7.54 3.01
N SER A 63 -7.00 -7.99 2.70
CA SER A 63 -6.66 -8.59 1.40
C SER A 63 -7.37 -9.93 1.19
N ILE A 64 -7.37 -10.80 2.20
CA ILE A 64 -8.09 -12.08 2.15
C ILE A 64 -9.60 -11.89 2.06
N THR A 65 -10.16 -10.85 2.71
CA THR A 65 -11.60 -10.57 2.65
C THR A 65 -12.01 -10.18 1.23
N ILE A 66 -11.29 -9.25 0.60
CA ILE A 66 -11.61 -8.82 -0.78
C ILE A 66 -11.41 -9.99 -1.76
N ALA A 67 -10.32 -10.74 -1.62
CA ALA A 67 -10.05 -11.92 -2.46
C ALA A 67 -11.16 -12.98 -2.33
N HIS A 68 -11.61 -13.26 -1.10
CA HIS A 68 -12.72 -14.17 -0.85
C HIS A 68 -14.03 -13.67 -1.48
N LEU A 69 -14.37 -12.40 -1.29
CA LEU A 69 -15.57 -11.82 -1.90
C LEU A 69 -15.55 -11.90 -3.43
N LEU A 70 -14.39 -11.70 -4.05
CA LEU A 70 -14.25 -11.75 -5.51
C LEU A 70 -14.31 -13.18 -6.06
N VAL A 71 -13.57 -14.12 -5.46
CA VAL A 71 -13.47 -15.50 -5.95
C VAL A 71 -14.79 -16.27 -5.80
N TYR A 72 -15.58 -15.95 -4.78
CA TYR A 72 -16.93 -16.52 -4.59
C TYR A 72 -18.03 -15.69 -5.27
N GLU A 73 -17.67 -14.76 -6.16
CA GLU A 73 -18.58 -13.96 -6.99
C GLU A 73 -19.58 -13.08 -6.20
N PHE A 74 -19.27 -12.74 -4.94
CA PHE A 74 -20.06 -11.77 -4.17
C PHE A 74 -19.87 -10.33 -4.66
N ILE A 75 -18.71 -10.04 -5.27
CA ILE A 75 -18.40 -8.76 -5.92
C ILE A 75 -17.87 -9.01 -7.33
N THR A 76 -18.07 -8.05 -8.24
CA THR A 76 -17.50 -8.10 -9.59
C THR A 76 -16.03 -7.68 -9.58
N GLY A 77 -15.27 -8.09 -10.60
CA GLY A 77 -13.87 -7.68 -10.75
C GLY A 77 -13.68 -6.17 -10.75
N MET A 78 -14.57 -5.41 -11.41
CA MET A 78 -14.53 -3.95 -11.39
C MET A 78 -14.79 -3.36 -10.00
N GLN A 79 -15.68 -3.96 -9.20
CA GLN A 79 -15.91 -3.54 -7.82
C GLN A 79 -14.65 -3.77 -6.96
N ALA A 80 -13.98 -4.91 -7.11
CA ALA A 80 -12.72 -5.19 -6.43
C ALA A 80 -11.63 -4.17 -6.80
N VAL A 81 -11.49 -3.83 -8.09
CA VAL A 81 -10.57 -2.78 -8.55
C VAL A 81 -10.90 -1.43 -7.92
N TYR A 82 -12.17 -1.05 -7.79
CA TYR A 82 -12.55 0.18 -7.09
C TYR A 82 -12.20 0.13 -5.59
N CYS A 83 -12.38 -1.01 -4.92
CA CYS A 83 -11.96 -1.18 -3.53
C CYS A 83 -10.45 -0.97 -3.37
N TYR A 84 -9.63 -1.58 -4.23
CA TYR A 84 -8.18 -1.39 -4.22
C TYR A 84 -7.77 0.05 -4.57
N ALA A 85 -8.47 0.69 -5.52
CA ALA A 85 -8.20 2.08 -5.88
C ALA A 85 -8.46 3.02 -4.69
N ILE A 86 -9.55 2.80 -3.95
CA ILE A 86 -9.87 3.55 -2.73
C ILE A 86 -8.77 3.32 -1.68
N LEU A 87 -8.31 2.08 -1.47
CA LEU A 87 -7.22 1.78 -0.54
C LEU A 87 -5.93 2.53 -0.90
N VAL A 88 -5.56 2.56 -2.19
CA VAL A 88 -4.39 3.30 -2.68
C VAL A 88 -4.57 4.82 -2.50
N LEU A 89 -5.75 5.36 -2.81
CA LEU A 89 -6.05 6.78 -2.61
C LEU A 89 -5.99 7.20 -1.14
N VAL A 90 -6.51 6.36 -0.23
CA VAL A 90 -6.42 6.59 1.22
C VAL A 90 -4.96 6.52 1.68
N GLY A 91 -4.22 5.50 1.25
CA GLY A 91 -2.81 5.32 1.60
C GLY A 91 -1.91 6.46 1.11
N THR A 92 -2.10 6.90 -0.14
CA THR A 92 -1.36 8.05 -0.70
C THR A 92 -1.70 9.37 -0.02
N SER A 93 -2.97 9.60 0.30
CA SER A 93 -3.40 10.76 1.08
C SER A 93 -2.78 10.76 2.47
N PHE A 94 -2.73 9.58 3.10
CA PHE A 94 -2.14 9.42 4.43
C PHE A 94 -0.62 9.61 4.41
N LEU A 95 0.10 9.05 3.43
CA LEU A 95 1.53 9.32 3.22
C LEU A 95 1.81 10.82 3.06
N SER A 96 1.00 11.51 2.24
CA SER A 96 1.12 12.95 2.01
C SER A 96 0.89 13.74 3.29
N PHE A 97 -0.07 13.34 4.12
CA PHE A 97 -0.32 13.94 5.43
C PHE A 97 0.87 13.74 6.38
N VAL A 98 1.39 12.52 6.51
CA VAL A 98 2.55 12.21 7.35
C VAL A 98 3.79 12.98 6.90
N TYR A 99 4.02 13.09 5.59
CA TYR A 99 5.09 13.90 5.03
C TYR A 99 4.98 15.38 5.43
N ARG A 100 3.78 15.97 5.31
CA ARG A 100 3.53 17.36 5.73
C ARG A 100 3.72 17.55 7.23
N LEU A 101 3.32 16.58 8.06
CA LEU A 101 3.58 16.61 9.50
C LEU A 101 5.07 16.59 9.81
N ASN A 102 5.84 15.71 9.17
CA ASN A 102 7.29 15.63 9.38
C ASN A 102 7.98 16.95 8.98
N LEU A 103 7.60 17.56 7.85
CA LEU A 103 8.11 18.87 7.46
C LEU A 103 7.76 19.97 8.47
N ARG A 104 6.55 19.94 9.05
CA ARG A 104 6.14 20.89 10.08
C ARG A 104 6.99 20.74 11.34
N GLU A 105 7.23 19.51 11.80
CA GLU A 105 8.09 19.25 12.96
C GLU A 105 9.52 19.75 12.71
N VAL A 106 10.08 19.56 11.51
CA VAL A 106 11.39 20.12 11.15
C VAL A 106 11.41 21.65 11.23
N ARG A 107 10.36 22.33 10.76
CA ARG A 107 10.27 23.80 10.86
C ARG A 107 10.23 24.27 12.32
N ILE A 108 9.46 23.58 13.16
CA ILE A 108 9.37 23.89 14.60
C ILE A 108 10.73 23.70 15.27
N MET A 109 11.45 22.61 14.95
CA MET A 109 12.78 22.36 15.49
C MET A 109 13.82 23.42 15.07
N ARG A 110 13.64 24.05 13.90
CA ARG A 110 14.52 25.15 13.43
C ARG A 110 14.26 26.50 14.10
N GLN A 111 13.08 26.72 14.68
CA GLN A 111 12.69 28.02 15.26
C GLN A 111 13.34 28.30 16.64
N GLY A 112 14.08 27.35 17.20
CA GLY A 112 14.87 27.56 18.41
C GLY A 112 14.97 26.29 19.24
N ALA A 113 16.19 25.85 19.54
CA ALA A 113 16.42 24.73 20.44
C ALA A 113 16.21 25.20 21.88
N VAL A 114 15.04 24.88 22.45
CA VAL A 114 14.82 25.04 23.89
C VAL A 114 15.69 24.01 24.60
N VAL A 115 16.66 24.47 25.39
CA VAL A 115 17.49 23.65 26.29
C VAL A 115 16.52 22.80 27.14
N HIS A 116 16.63 21.47 27.05
CA HIS A 116 15.73 20.42 27.60
C HIS A 116 14.64 19.82 26.69
N ARG A 117 14.31 20.40 25.53
CA ARG A 117 13.39 19.75 24.56
C ARG A 117 14.08 19.18 23.32
N TYR A 118 15.37 19.46 23.16
CA TYR A 118 16.15 18.99 22.02
C TYR A 118 16.65 17.56 22.25
N SER A 119 16.22 16.63 21.39
CA SER A 119 16.80 15.28 21.28
C SER A 119 17.38 15.12 19.89
N ILE A 120 18.69 14.85 19.83
CA ILE A 120 19.42 14.58 18.58
C ILE A 120 18.81 13.38 17.86
N SER A 121 18.45 12.31 18.59
CA SER A 121 17.87 11.10 18.00
C SER A 121 16.54 11.37 17.29
N ARG A 122 15.68 12.20 17.90
CA ARG A 122 14.40 12.61 17.30
C ARG A 122 14.60 13.39 15.99
N THR A 123 15.58 14.30 15.93
CA THR A 123 15.87 15.04 14.70
C THR A 123 16.37 14.11 13.60
N TYR A 124 17.25 13.16 13.91
CA TYR A 124 17.73 12.17 12.95
C TYR A 124 16.59 11.29 12.40
N GLN A 125 15.72 10.78 13.27
CA GLN A 125 14.58 9.95 12.87
C GLN A 125 13.59 10.69 11.96
N ILE A 126 13.32 11.97 12.24
CA ILE A 126 12.41 12.76 11.38
C ILE A 126 13.05 13.02 10.01
N MET A 127 14.36 13.32 9.96
CA MET A 127 15.08 13.50 8.69
C MET A 127 15.14 12.21 7.89
N GLU A 128 15.38 11.08 8.55
CA GLU A 128 15.34 9.74 7.94
C GLU A 128 13.95 9.43 7.39
N ASN A 129 12.88 9.68 8.16
CA ASN A 129 11.51 9.49 7.70
C ASN A 129 11.20 10.34 6.45
N ILE A 130 11.67 11.59 6.39
CA ILE A 130 11.51 12.44 5.20
C ILE A 130 12.27 11.87 3.99
N ALA A 131 13.52 11.45 4.19
CA ALA A 131 14.33 10.84 3.14
C ALA A 131 13.72 9.52 2.64
N MET A 132 13.19 8.70 3.54
CA MET A 132 12.51 7.45 3.21
C MET A 132 11.22 7.72 2.44
N LEU A 133 10.35 8.62 2.93
CA LEU A 133 9.09 8.93 2.27
C LEU A 133 9.33 9.49 0.86
N THR A 134 10.31 10.36 0.66
CA THR A 134 10.62 10.92 -0.67
C THR A 134 11.18 9.88 -1.63
N LYS A 135 12.03 8.97 -1.17
CA LYS A 135 12.64 7.93 -2.03
C LYS A 135 11.72 6.74 -2.31
N MET A 136 10.91 6.33 -1.34
CA MET A 136 10.10 5.09 -1.44
C MET A 136 8.66 5.33 -1.88
N SER A 137 8.05 6.49 -1.58
CA SER A 137 6.63 6.71 -1.92
C SER A 137 6.37 6.72 -3.43
N VAL A 138 7.25 7.34 -4.22
CA VAL A 138 7.07 7.43 -5.67
C VAL A 138 7.11 6.04 -6.33
N PRO A 139 8.16 5.20 -6.11
CA PRO A 139 8.16 3.84 -6.64
C PRO A 139 6.95 3.01 -6.21
N LEU A 140 6.53 3.10 -4.94
CA LEU A 140 5.38 2.33 -4.45
C LEU A 140 4.08 2.73 -5.16
N VAL A 141 3.84 4.04 -5.35
CA VAL A 141 2.65 4.51 -6.07
C VAL A 141 2.70 4.08 -7.54
N VAL A 142 3.85 4.23 -8.20
CA VAL A 142 4.04 3.83 -9.60
C VAL A 142 3.80 2.34 -9.79
N VAL A 143 4.32 1.50 -8.88
CA VAL A 143 4.09 0.05 -8.90
C VAL A 143 2.61 -0.29 -8.76
N CYS A 144 1.81 0.53 -8.07
CA CYS A 144 0.37 0.27 -7.94
C CYS A 144 -0.45 0.64 -9.19
N LEU A 145 0.06 1.45 -10.12
CA LEU A 145 -0.72 1.93 -11.27
C LEU A 145 -1.17 0.86 -12.29
N PRO A 146 -0.35 -0.15 -12.66
CA PRO A 146 -0.68 -1.06 -13.75
C PRO A 146 -2.02 -1.80 -13.62
N PRO A 147 -2.40 -2.35 -12.44
CA PRO A 147 -3.72 -2.92 -12.23
C PRO A 147 -4.87 -1.98 -12.58
N PHE A 148 -4.76 -0.70 -12.20
CA PHE A 148 -5.80 0.31 -12.41
C PHE A 148 -5.87 0.83 -13.84
N ILE A 149 -4.86 0.53 -14.67
CA ILE A 149 -4.83 0.90 -16.09
C ILE A 149 -5.27 -0.30 -16.92
N PHE A 150 -4.61 -1.45 -16.76
CA PHE A 150 -4.78 -2.60 -17.65
C PHE A 150 -6.09 -3.35 -17.39
N PHE A 151 -6.51 -3.51 -16.13
CA PHE A 151 -7.74 -4.26 -15.83
C PHE A 151 -8.99 -3.56 -16.39
N PRO A 152 -9.20 -2.23 -16.20
CA PRO A 152 -10.34 -1.56 -16.80
C PRO A 152 -10.34 -1.57 -18.33
N ILE A 153 -9.17 -1.50 -18.98
CA ILE A 153 -9.09 -1.63 -20.44
C ILE A 153 -9.54 -3.03 -20.87
N PHE A 154 -9.09 -4.08 -20.18
CA PHE A 154 -9.51 -5.45 -20.45
C PHE A 154 -11.02 -5.68 -20.27
N ASP A 155 -11.61 -5.12 -19.21
CA ASP A 155 -13.03 -5.27 -18.86
C ASP A 155 -13.94 -4.48 -19.81
N ARG A 156 -13.57 -3.24 -20.16
CA ARG A 156 -14.43 -2.32 -20.91
C ARG A 156 -14.36 -2.48 -22.43
N VAL A 157 -13.31 -3.09 -22.98
CA VAL A 157 -13.20 -3.34 -24.43
C VAL A 157 -14.11 -4.53 -24.80
N PRO A 158 -15.20 -4.31 -25.56
CA PRO A 158 -16.15 -5.36 -25.87
C PRO A 158 -15.52 -6.42 -26.80
N PRO A 159 -15.93 -7.69 -26.71
CA PRO A 159 -15.57 -8.67 -27.72
C PRO A 159 -16.15 -8.27 -29.09
N ASN A 160 -15.49 -8.67 -30.17
CA ASN A 160 -15.96 -8.58 -31.57
C ASN A 160 -15.92 -7.20 -32.26
N ILE A 161 -15.25 -6.18 -31.69
CA ILE A 161 -15.08 -4.85 -32.34
C ILE A 161 -13.75 -4.74 -33.12
N GLY A 162 -12.98 -5.84 -33.23
CA GLY A 162 -11.67 -5.85 -33.90
C GLY A 162 -10.49 -5.42 -33.00
N TYR A 163 -10.74 -4.96 -31.77
CA TYR A 163 -9.71 -4.58 -30.78
C TYR A 163 -9.24 -5.75 -29.89
N VAL A 164 -9.33 -6.98 -30.40
CA VAL A 164 -8.98 -8.20 -29.64
C VAL A 164 -7.51 -8.19 -29.19
N GLY A 165 -6.61 -7.62 -30.01
CA GLY A 165 -5.20 -7.48 -29.68
C GLY A 165 -4.94 -6.62 -28.43
N ILE A 166 -5.66 -5.50 -28.29
CA ILE A 166 -5.52 -4.61 -27.11
C ILE A 166 -5.98 -5.33 -25.84
N ARG A 167 -7.10 -6.05 -25.92
CA ARG A 167 -7.65 -6.79 -24.78
C ARG A 167 -6.68 -7.85 -24.27
N PHE A 168 -6.13 -8.68 -25.17
CA PHE A 168 -5.14 -9.69 -24.78
C PHE A 168 -3.83 -9.07 -24.30
N PHE A 169 -3.37 -7.98 -24.93
CA PHE A 169 -2.20 -7.26 -24.45
C PHE A 169 -2.39 -6.73 -23.02
N SER A 170 -3.53 -6.12 -22.70
CA SER A 170 -3.84 -5.66 -21.35
C SER A 170 -3.90 -6.80 -20.34
N ALA A 171 -4.52 -7.94 -20.69
CA ALA A 171 -4.53 -9.12 -19.82
C ALA A 171 -3.11 -9.65 -19.57
N SER A 172 -2.27 -9.77 -20.61
CA SER A 172 -0.89 -10.22 -20.47
C SER A 172 -0.02 -9.26 -19.64
N MET A 173 -0.19 -7.94 -19.80
CA MET A 173 0.52 -6.95 -18.99
C MET A 173 0.08 -7.00 -17.52
N TYR A 174 -1.21 -7.23 -17.26
CA TYR A 174 -1.74 -7.41 -15.91
C TYR A 174 -1.16 -8.67 -15.24
N ASP A 175 -1.18 -9.82 -15.92
CA ASP A 175 -0.59 -11.06 -15.41
C ASP A 175 0.94 -10.94 -15.23
N LEU A 176 1.64 -10.28 -16.17
CA LEU A 176 3.08 -10.02 -16.06
C LEU A 176 3.39 -9.20 -14.81
N TRP A 177 2.62 -8.13 -14.57
CA TRP A 177 2.79 -7.30 -13.38
C TRP A 177 2.54 -8.07 -12.08
N LEU A 178 1.54 -8.96 -12.06
CA LEU A 178 1.29 -9.82 -10.89
C LEU A 178 2.42 -10.82 -10.64
N SER A 179 3.16 -11.21 -11.68
CA SER A 179 4.27 -12.17 -11.60
C SER A 179 5.61 -11.56 -11.19
N MET A 180 5.80 -10.25 -11.40
CA MET A 180 6.96 -9.47 -10.93
C MET A 180 6.79 -9.12 -9.46
#